data_AF-A0A9E3FQV4-F1
#
_entry.id   AF-A0A9E3FQV4-F1
#
_cell.length_a   1.000
_cell.length_b   1.000
_cell.length_c   1.000
_cell.angle_alpha   90.00
_cell.angle_beta   90.00
_cell.angle_gamma   90.00
#
_symmetry.space_group_name_H-M   'P 1'
#
loop_
_entity.id
_entity.type
_entity.pdbx_description
1 polymer ?
#
loop_
_entity_poly.entity_id
_entity_poly.type
_entity_poly.pdbx_seq_one_letter_code
_entity_poly.pdbx_strand_id
1 'polypeptide(L)'
;MRHVRDVVQKLAVLALILLSTVRASAEIVTANDTARFLAGMQPSANSPLIALTRDPAWQRHARFFDNAFAELERRQLSKIRAWADANLAAPKPTMFYMFSGPDFIYADAFYAKAMTYVLGALEPTGSVPDVTRLPAGDIGPALSYVEQSLSSILSFSFFITKKMKVDLKGDISGTLPILYVFLARTGKTIRDVQLISLDANGGVHGAAENAGPNAVRGALITFAGPDGAERKLYYVSADLSNASARASGFLKFCSSLAPGNSLLKSASYLMHGGNFTLVRDWLLVNSATIIQDDSGIPLANFDARKWRFFPFGRYEGPIAEFPGRYQDSYAALFERAQPLDFGIGYRWRTHESNLLLSVKIAGNDTEPVVTFTEPAQVSPPRPKRPPRPEPYPPPAPMPFWFWR
;
A
#
# COMPACT_ATOMS: atom_id res chain seq x y z
N MET A 1 -0.17 4.48 78.89
CA MET A 1 0.70 5.23 77.95
C MET A 1 1.56 4.34 77.03
N ARG A 2 1.98 3.12 77.41
CA ARG A 2 2.76 2.23 76.51
C ARG A 2 1.96 1.65 75.32
N HIS A 3 0.68 1.31 75.50
CA HIS A 3 -0.14 0.74 74.43
C HIS A 3 -0.48 1.68 73.26
N VAL A 4 -0.58 2.99 73.50
CA VAL A 4 -0.88 3.96 72.43
C VAL A 4 0.33 4.17 71.52
N ARG A 5 1.55 4.03 72.06
CA ARG A 5 2.81 4.18 71.31
C ARG A 5 3.06 3.03 70.33
N ASP A 6 2.71 1.80 70.71
CA ASP A 6 2.82 0.62 69.84
C ASP A 6 1.85 0.64 68.66
N VAL A 7 0.64 1.17 68.84
CA VAL A 7 -0.36 1.26 67.76
C VAL A 7 0.04 2.33 66.74
N VAL A 8 0.58 3.46 67.19
CA VAL A 8 1.07 4.53 66.30
C VAL A 8 2.32 4.09 65.52
N GLN A 9 3.24 3.33 66.13
CA GLN A 9 4.39 2.77 65.41
C GLN A 9 3.97 1.72 64.38
N LYS A 10 3.00 0.86 64.68
CA LYS A 10 2.50 -0.14 63.73
C LYS A 10 1.72 0.48 62.56
N LEU A 11 0.97 1.56 62.78
CA LEU A 11 0.29 2.30 61.71
C LEU A 11 1.27 3.08 60.81
N ALA A 12 2.35 3.64 61.36
CA ALA A 12 3.39 4.32 60.58
C ALA A 12 4.19 3.35 59.69
N VAL A 13 4.46 2.14 60.17
CA VAL A 13 5.12 1.09 59.38
C VAL A 13 4.21 0.52 58.30
N LEU A 14 2.90 0.41 58.56
CA LEU A 14 1.92 -0.01 57.54
C LEU A 14 1.75 1.04 56.44
N ALA A 15 1.80 2.34 56.78
CA ALA A 15 1.76 3.43 55.82
C ALA A 15 3.03 3.54 54.96
N LEU A 16 4.22 3.20 55.51
CA LEU A 16 5.47 3.18 54.74
C LEU A 16 5.58 1.98 53.78
N ILE A 17 4.94 0.85 54.12
CA ILE A 17 4.91 -0.36 53.26
C ILE A 17 3.86 -0.22 52.14
N LEU A 18 2.83 0.62 52.33
CA LEU A 18 1.84 0.94 51.28
C LEU A 18 2.29 2.03 50.28
N LEU A 19 3.40 2.73 50.54
CA LEU A 19 3.97 3.74 49.63
C LEU A 19 5.12 3.22 48.72
N SER A 20 5.49 1.94 48.80
CA SER A 20 6.67 1.40 48.13
C SER A 20 6.39 0.39 46.99
N THR A 21 5.14 0.27 46.53
CA THR A 21 4.79 -0.65 45.43
C THR A 21 4.05 -0.03 44.26
N VAL A 22 4.19 1.30 44.03
CA VAL A 22 4.15 1.78 42.64
C VAL A 22 5.51 1.47 42.04
N ARG A 23 5.76 0.20 41.73
CA ARG A 23 6.75 -0.12 40.69
C ARG A 23 6.21 0.55 39.45
N ALA A 24 6.78 1.69 39.08
CA ALA A 24 6.73 2.15 37.70
C ALA A 24 7.22 0.96 36.87
N SER A 25 6.28 0.23 36.26
CA SER A 25 6.64 -0.71 35.20
C SER A 25 7.52 0.09 34.25
N ALA A 26 8.73 -0.39 33.97
CA ALA A 26 9.56 0.22 32.93
C ALA A 26 8.67 0.32 31.68
N GLU A 27 8.27 1.55 31.33
CA GLU A 27 7.26 1.77 30.30
C GLU A 27 7.84 1.30 28.96
N ILE A 28 7.24 0.26 28.39
CA ILE A 28 7.73 -0.36 27.16
C ILE A 28 7.27 0.50 26.00
N VAL A 29 8.21 0.94 25.15
CA VAL A 29 7.87 1.60 23.89
C VAL A 29 7.07 0.64 23.02
N THR A 30 5.83 0.99 22.73
CA THR A 30 4.96 0.15 21.90
C THR A 30 5.27 0.34 20.41
N ALA A 31 4.91 -0.63 19.57
CA ALA A 31 4.99 -0.47 18.11
C ALA A 31 4.21 0.75 17.61
N ASN A 32 3.09 1.08 18.27
CA ASN A 32 2.30 2.27 17.97
C ASN A 32 3.01 3.57 18.37
N ASP A 33 3.71 3.61 19.51
CA ASP A 33 4.52 4.77 19.89
C ASP A 33 5.63 5.01 18.87
N THR A 34 6.33 3.94 18.46
CA THR A 34 7.32 4.01 17.38
C THR A 34 6.70 4.52 16.09
N ALA A 35 5.54 4.00 15.69
CA ALA A 35 4.86 4.44 14.47
C ALA A 35 4.48 5.92 14.51
N ARG A 36 3.94 6.39 15.63
CA ARG A 36 3.60 7.81 15.83
C ARG A 36 4.86 8.68 15.80
N PHE A 37 5.92 8.27 16.51
CA PHE A 37 7.19 8.99 16.52
C PHE A 37 7.78 9.15 15.11
N LEU A 38 7.85 8.06 14.33
CA LEU A 38 8.32 8.04 12.95
C LEU A 38 7.41 8.83 12.00
N ALA A 39 6.12 8.96 12.34
CA ALA A 39 5.13 9.73 11.60
C ALA A 39 5.12 11.22 11.97
N GLY A 40 6.06 11.68 12.80
CA GLY A 40 6.06 13.05 13.30
C GLY A 40 4.87 13.39 14.19
N MET A 41 4.21 12.37 14.76
CA MET A 41 3.05 12.51 15.65
C MET A 41 3.49 12.25 17.09
N GLN A 42 2.89 12.97 18.04
CA GLN A 42 3.17 12.75 19.47
C GLN A 42 2.90 11.28 19.86
N PRO A 43 3.87 10.54 20.43
CA PRO A 43 3.63 9.22 21.04
C PRO A 43 2.60 9.29 22.17
N SER A 44 2.27 8.14 22.77
CA SER A 44 1.45 8.15 23.99
C SER A 44 2.12 8.98 25.10
N ALA A 45 1.32 9.59 25.98
CA ALA A 45 1.81 10.53 27.01
C ALA A 45 2.85 9.91 27.96
N ASN A 46 2.78 8.59 28.14
CA ASN A 46 3.65 7.78 28.99
C ASN A 46 4.72 7.04 28.17
N SER A 47 4.93 7.41 26.90
CA SER A 47 5.97 6.78 26.10
C SER A 47 7.35 7.32 26.49
N PRO A 48 8.36 6.46 26.68
CA PRO A 48 9.76 6.90 26.78
C PRO A 48 10.22 7.79 25.61
N LEU A 49 9.56 7.69 24.45
CA LEU A 49 9.87 8.50 23.26
C LEU A 49 9.48 9.98 23.39
N ILE A 50 8.65 10.36 24.37
CA ILE A 50 8.24 11.77 24.59
C ILE A 50 9.45 12.68 24.85
N ALA A 51 10.51 12.16 25.48
CA ALA A 51 11.72 12.95 25.68
C ALA A 51 12.38 13.34 24.33
N LEU A 52 12.35 12.42 23.36
CA LEU A 52 12.95 12.60 22.04
C LEU A 52 12.16 13.57 21.15
N THR A 53 10.86 13.77 21.40
CA THR A 53 10.05 14.73 20.63
C THR A 53 10.37 16.20 20.95
N ARG A 54 11.20 16.45 21.96
CA ARG A 54 11.72 17.80 22.28
C ARG A 54 12.89 18.19 21.38
N ASP A 55 13.48 17.24 20.67
CA ASP A 55 14.57 17.51 19.74
C ASP A 55 14.11 18.44 18.60
N PRO A 56 14.82 19.54 18.30
CA PRO A 56 14.46 20.45 17.21
C PRO A 56 14.37 19.78 15.84
N ALA A 57 15.17 18.75 15.56
CA ALA A 57 15.08 17.97 14.33
C ALA A 57 13.78 17.18 14.24
N TRP A 58 13.35 16.54 15.34
CA TRP A 58 12.05 15.86 15.38
C TRP A 58 10.89 16.84 15.18
N GLN A 59 10.95 18.03 15.80
CA GLN A 59 9.90 19.04 15.62
C GLN A 59 9.83 19.59 14.18
N ARG A 60 10.97 19.69 13.48
CA ARG A 60 10.98 20.04 12.05
C ARG A 60 10.34 18.93 11.22
N HIS A 61 10.72 17.68 11.48
CA HIS A 61 10.16 16.50 10.84
C HIS A 61 8.63 16.42 11.01
N ALA A 62 8.13 16.62 12.24
CA ALA A 62 6.70 16.67 12.54
C ALA A 62 5.95 17.70 11.69
N ARG A 63 6.45 18.95 11.65
CA ARG A 63 5.83 20.01 10.83
C ARG A 63 5.87 19.70 9.34
N PHE A 64 6.95 19.10 8.85
CA PHE A 64 7.06 18.68 7.46
C PHE A 64 6.00 17.64 7.10
N PHE A 65 5.87 16.58 7.90
CA PHE A 65 4.84 15.55 7.68
C PHE A 65 3.42 16.06 7.86
N ASP A 66 3.17 16.96 8.81
CA ASP A 66 1.86 17.59 8.95
C ASP A 66 1.42 18.30 7.67
N ASN A 67 2.30 19.10 7.08
CA ASN A 67 2.01 19.78 5.82
C ASN A 67 1.87 18.80 4.66
N ALA A 68 2.81 17.86 4.49
CA ALA A 68 2.83 16.94 3.36
C ALA A 68 1.61 16.01 3.33
N PHE A 69 1.23 15.43 4.48
CA PHE A 69 0.06 14.57 4.55
C PHE A 69 -1.25 15.35 4.49
N ALA A 70 -1.33 16.57 5.04
CA ALA A 70 -2.52 17.40 4.87
C ALA A 70 -2.76 17.77 3.40
N GLU A 71 -1.68 18.05 2.65
CA GLU A 71 -1.77 18.27 1.21
C GLU A 71 -2.22 17.01 0.47
N LEU A 72 -1.58 15.86 0.72
CA LEU A 72 -1.93 14.57 0.09
C LEU A 72 -3.40 14.19 0.35
N GLU A 73 -3.84 14.36 1.60
CA GLU A 73 -5.21 14.11 2.05
C GLU A 73 -6.22 14.97 1.28
N ARG A 74 -5.98 16.28 1.18
CA ARG A 74 -6.83 17.22 0.44
C ARG A 74 -6.81 16.99 -1.08
N ARG A 75 -5.64 16.71 -1.66
CA ARG A 75 -5.48 16.56 -3.10
C ARG A 75 -6.01 15.24 -3.63
N GLN A 76 -5.84 14.15 -2.89
CA GLN A 76 -6.01 12.79 -3.40
C GLN A 76 -6.84 11.89 -2.49
N LEU A 77 -6.42 11.64 -1.24
CA LEU A 77 -6.98 10.53 -0.47
C LEU A 77 -8.46 10.72 -0.10
N SER A 78 -8.86 11.94 0.25
CA SER A 78 -10.28 12.27 0.50
C SER A 78 -11.17 12.01 -0.72
N LYS A 79 -10.70 12.41 -1.90
CA LYS A 79 -11.39 12.20 -3.18
C LYS A 79 -11.44 10.73 -3.57
N ILE A 80 -10.36 9.99 -3.34
CA ILE A 80 -10.32 8.54 -3.57
C ILE A 80 -11.35 7.83 -2.69
N ARG A 81 -11.44 8.18 -1.40
CA ARG A 81 -12.45 7.60 -0.51
C ARG A 81 -13.87 7.94 -0.94
N ALA A 82 -14.14 9.20 -1.32
CA ALA A 82 -15.43 9.60 -1.86
C ALA A 82 -15.78 8.84 -3.16
N TRP A 83 -14.82 8.69 -4.06
CA TRP A 83 -14.97 7.90 -5.28
C TRP A 83 -15.21 6.42 -4.95
N ALA A 84 -14.49 5.85 -3.99
CA ALA A 84 -14.65 4.44 -3.61
C ALA A 84 -16.03 4.19 -3.01
N ASP A 85 -16.52 5.06 -2.13
CA ASP A 85 -17.87 4.95 -1.56
C ASP A 85 -18.97 5.08 -2.61
N ALA A 86 -18.77 5.90 -3.65
CA ALA A 86 -19.72 6.07 -4.74
C ALA A 86 -19.74 4.91 -5.75
N ASN A 87 -18.61 4.23 -5.95
CA ASN A 87 -18.44 3.27 -7.05
C ASN A 87 -18.32 1.80 -6.61
N LEU A 88 -17.99 1.52 -5.35
CA LEU A 88 -17.84 0.16 -4.84
C LEU A 88 -19.10 -0.30 -4.08
N ALA A 89 -19.90 -1.14 -4.72
CA ALA A 89 -21.19 -1.57 -4.18
C ALA A 89 -21.12 -2.63 -3.07
N ALA A 90 -20.09 -3.49 -3.05
CA ALA A 90 -19.99 -4.59 -2.09
C ALA A 90 -18.54 -4.75 -1.58
N PRO A 91 -18.26 -4.47 -0.29
CA PRO A 91 -16.94 -4.71 0.27
C PRO A 91 -16.64 -6.22 0.33
N LYS A 92 -15.37 -6.57 0.09
CA LYS A 92 -14.84 -7.90 0.39
C LYS A 92 -13.96 -7.81 1.65
N PRO A 93 -13.90 -8.86 2.47
CA PRO A 93 -13.09 -8.84 3.68
C PRO A 93 -11.59 -8.75 3.38
N THR A 94 -11.16 -9.25 2.23
CA THR A 94 -9.76 -9.25 1.81
C THR A 94 -9.54 -8.32 0.63
N MET A 95 -8.44 -7.57 0.65
CA MET A 95 -7.89 -6.91 -0.53
C MET A 95 -6.45 -7.39 -0.83
N PHE A 96 -6.14 -7.49 -2.12
CA PHE A 96 -4.84 -7.89 -2.65
C PHE A 96 -4.21 -6.72 -3.41
N TYR A 97 -2.95 -6.40 -3.11
CA TYR A 97 -2.22 -5.34 -3.80
C TYR A 97 -0.86 -5.87 -4.26
N MET A 98 -0.84 -6.33 -5.50
CA MET A 98 0.36 -6.89 -6.14
C MET A 98 1.20 -5.76 -6.72
N PHE A 99 2.53 -5.91 -6.62
CA PHE A 99 3.51 -4.88 -7.00
C PHE A 99 3.33 -3.57 -6.22
N SER A 100 2.92 -3.68 -4.94
CA SER A 100 2.48 -2.56 -4.12
C SER A 100 3.60 -1.67 -3.58
N GLY A 101 4.81 -2.22 -3.39
CA GLY A 101 5.73 -1.66 -2.40
C GLY A 101 5.03 -1.55 -1.03
N PRO A 102 5.44 -0.63 -0.15
CA PRO A 102 4.79 -0.42 1.13
C PRO A 102 3.55 0.50 1.03
N ASP A 103 2.87 0.54 -0.11
CA ASP A 103 1.76 1.47 -0.38
C ASP A 103 0.44 1.07 0.33
N PHE A 104 0.43 1.16 1.66
CA PHE A 104 -0.78 0.94 2.44
C PHE A 104 -1.81 2.08 2.27
N ILE A 105 -1.35 3.32 2.05
CA ILE A 105 -2.23 4.49 2.07
C ILE A 105 -3.25 4.49 0.93
N TYR A 106 -2.86 4.05 -0.27
CA TYR A 106 -3.81 3.89 -1.38
C TYR A 106 -4.66 2.62 -1.22
N ALA A 107 -4.12 1.55 -0.63
CA ALA A 107 -4.90 0.35 -0.30
C ALA A 107 -6.06 0.68 0.64
N ASP A 108 -5.78 1.42 1.72
CA ASP A 108 -6.78 1.88 2.68
C ASP A 108 -7.75 2.90 2.05
N ALA A 109 -7.27 3.83 1.23
CA ALA A 109 -8.14 4.81 0.60
C ALA A 109 -9.16 4.19 -0.38
N PHE A 110 -8.76 3.22 -1.20
CA PHE A 110 -9.67 2.54 -2.12
C PHE A 110 -10.55 1.49 -1.44
N TYR A 111 -10.03 0.79 -0.43
CA TYR A 111 -10.69 -0.37 0.17
C TYR A 111 -10.74 -0.31 1.70
N ALA A 112 -11.08 0.85 2.28
CA ALA A 112 -11.12 1.11 3.73
C ALA A 112 -11.93 0.10 4.57
N LYS A 113 -12.90 -0.57 3.93
CA LYS A 113 -13.80 -1.57 4.52
C LYS A 113 -13.20 -2.98 4.55
N ALA A 114 -12.01 -3.20 3.98
CA ALA A 114 -11.32 -4.48 4.08
C ALA A 114 -10.82 -4.72 5.51
N MET A 115 -10.90 -5.98 5.93
CA MET A 115 -10.42 -6.46 7.23
C MET A 115 -9.01 -7.05 7.12
N THR A 116 -8.66 -7.58 5.95
CA THR A 116 -7.36 -8.15 5.65
C THR A 116 -6.78 -7.50 4.39
N TYR A 117 -5.58 -6.94 4.52
CA TYR A 117 -4.81 -6.35 3.43
C TYR A 117 -3.62 -7.26 3.14
N VAL A 118 -3.43 -7.65 1.89
CA VAL A 118 -2.27 -8.46 1.47
C VAL A 118 -1.50 -7.69 0.39
N LEU A 119 -0.36 -7.13 0.78
CA LEU A 119 0.57 -6.42 -0.10
C LEU A 119 1.71 -7.36 -0.48
N GLY A 120 1.89 -7.59 -1.78
CA GLY A 120 2.99 -8.38 -2.34
C GLY A 120 3.92 -7.50 -3.17
N ALA A 121 5.20 -7.43 -2.78
CA ALA A 121 6.21 -6.63 -3.48
C ALA A 121 7.63 -7.19 -3.30
N LEU A 122 8.63 -6.64 -3.99
CA LEU A 122 10.00 -7.17 -3.94
C LEU A 122 10.81 -6.67 -2.73
N GLU A 123 10.37 -5.57 -2.13
CA GLU A 123 11.17 -4.89 -1.13
C GLU A 123 11.13 -5.66 0.20
N PRO A 124 12.29 -5.80 0.87
CA PRO A 124 12.34 -6.53 2.12
C PRO A 124 11.62 -5.76 3.24
N THR A 125 11.04 -6.50 4.18
CA THR A 125 10.40 -5.93 5.38
C THR A 125 11.35 -5.12 6.26
N GLY A 126 12.60 -5.56 6.35
CA GLY A 126 13.53 -5.09 7.37
C GLY A 126 13.17 -5.64 8.76
N SER A 127 13.77 -5.04 9.79
CA SER A 127 13.48 -5.34 11.20
C SER A 127 12.37 -4.45 11.75
N VAL A 128 11.75 -4.87 12.85
CA VAL A 128 10.90 -3.98 13.64
C VAL A 128 11.74 -2.78 14.12
N PRO A 129 11.34 -1.53 13.85
CA PRO A 129 12.16 -0.37 14.19
C PRO A 129 12.27 -0.21 15.71
N ASP A 130 13.49 -0.10 16.23
CA ASP A 130 13.74 0.22 17.63
C ASP A 130 14.40 1.59 17.76
N VAL A 131 13.55 2.61 17.84
CA VAL A 131 13.98 4.00 17.95
C VAL A 131 14.57 4.35 19.33
N THR A 132 14.43 3.47 20.33
CA THR A 132 15.01 3.70 21.67
C THR A 132 16.52 3.52 21.70
N ARG A 133 17.06 2.83 20.70
CA ARG A 133 18.49 2.54 20.58
C ARG A 133 19.24 3.58 19.74
N LEU A 134 18.53 4.57 19.19
CA LEU A 134 19.15 5.67 18.46
C LEU A 134 19.86 6.59 19.44
N PRO A 135 21.17 6.85 19.26
CA PRO A 135 21.85 7.91 19.99
C PRO A 135 21.15 9.26 19.77
N ALA A 136 21.15 10.13 20.78
CA ALA A 136 20.45 11.42 20.69
C ALA A 136 20.90 12.28 19.49
N GLY A 137 22.15 12.11 19.00
CA GLY A 137 22.67 12.79 17.81
C GLY A 137 22.18 12.23 16.47
N ASP A 138 21.62 11.02 16.44
CA ASP A 138 21.31 10.29 15.20
C ASP A 138 19.83 10.34 14.82
N ILE A 139 19.00 11.00 15.64
CA ILE A 139 17.56 11.18 15.38
C ILE A 139 17.34 11.97 14.08
N GLY A 140 18.06 13.07 13.90
CA GLY A 140 17.94 13.91 12.69
C GLY A 140 18.25 13.14 11.39
N PRO A 141 19.43 12.51 11.27
CA PRO A 141 19.76 11.65 10.13
C PRO A 141 18.73 10.54 9.89
N ALA A 142 18.34 9.80 10.94
CA ALA A 142 17.38 8.70 10.85
C ALA A 142 16.01 9.15 10.30
N LEU A 143 15.49 10.29 10.77
CA LEU A 143 14.21 10.84 10.29
C LEU A 143 14.32 11.39 8.86
N SER A 144 15.48 11.94 8.48
CA SER A 144 15.72 12.42 7.12
C SER A 144 15.65 11.28 6.09
N TYR A 145 16.09 10.07 6.46
CA TYR A 145 15.90 8.87 5.63
C TYR A 145 14.42 8.52 5.42
N VAL A 146 13.59 8.63 6.46
CA VAL A 146 12.15 8.39 6.36
C VAL A 146 11.48 9.41 5.43
N GLU A 147 11.84 10.69 5.56
CA GLU A 147 11.35 11.75 4.67
C GLU A 147 11.74 11.49 3.21
N GLN A 148 13.00 11.12 2.97
CA GLN A 148 13.51 10.86 1.64
C GLN A 148 12.83 9.65 0.98
N SER A 149 12.61 8.58 1.75
CA SER A 149 11.90 7.37 1.32
C SER A 149 10.46 7.63 0.91
N LEU A 150 9.80 8.59 1.58
CA LEU A 150 8.40 8.94 1.36
C LEU A 150 8.21 10.07 0.32
N SER A 151 9.26 10.81 -0.02
CA SER A 151 9.17 11.98 -0.90
C SER A 151 8.43 11.71 -2.22
N SER A 152 8.72 10.59 -2.89
CA SER A 152 8.13 10.25 -4.19
C SER A 152 6.65 9.91 -4.10
N ILE A 153 6.25 9.08 -3.12
CA ILE A 153 4.85 8.66 -2.95
C ILE A 153 3.97 9.84 -2.51
N LEU A 154 4.51 10.72 -1.64
CA LEU A 154 3.83 11.93 -1.19
C LEU A 154 3.68 12.98 -2.32
N SER A 155 4.65 13.07 -3.23
CA SER A 155 4.62 14.07 -4.31
C SER A 155 3.89 13.59 -5.57
N PHE A 156 4.10 12.32 -5.95
CA PHE A 156 3.78 11.78 -7.28
C PHE A 156 2.80 10.62 -7.26
N SER A 157 2.24 10.22 -6.11
CA SER A 157 1.34 9.07 -5.99
C SER A 157 2.00 7.69 -6.14
N PHE A 158 3.30 7.57 -6.42
CA PHE A 158 3.96 6.25 -6.52
C PHE A 158 5.39 6.25 -5.98
N PHE A 159 5.85 5.07 -5.58
CA PHE A 159 7.25 4.86 -5.24
C PHE A 159 8.10 4.64 -6.50
N ILE A 160 9.33 5.13 -6.48
CA ILE A 160 10.30 4.90 -7.54
C ILE A 160 11.20 3.73 -7.11
N THR A 161 11.10 2.58 -7.76
CA THR A 161 11.78 1.31 -7.39
C THR A 161 13.28 1.46 -7.19
N LYS A 162 13.97 2.25 -8.04
CA LYS A 162 15.41 2.51 -7.90
C LYS A 162 15.74 3.33 -6.66
N LYS A 163 14.87 4.26 -6.29
CA LYS A 163 15.00 5.07 -5.09
C LYS A 163 14.78 4.21 -3.84
N MET A 164 13.80 3.31 -3.86
CA MET A 164 13.55 2.36 -2.77
C MET A 164 14.75 1.45 -2.46
N LYS A 165 15.48 0.95 -3.47
CA LYS A 165 16.68 0.11 -3.24
C LYS A 165 17.79 0.83 -2.46
N VAL A 166 17.82 2.17 -2.51
CA VAL A 166 18.78 3.03 -1.81
C VAL A 166 18.19 3.51 -0.49
N ASP A 167 16.96 3.99 -0.51
CA ASP A 167 16.25 4.61 0.61
C ASP A 167 15.88 3.60 1.71
N LEU A 168 15.77 2.30 1.40
CA LEU A 168 15.47 1.23 2.37
C LEU A 168 16.72 0.65 3.07
N LYS A 169 17.90 1.26 2.90
CA LYS A 169 19.15 0.85 3.55
C LYS A 169 19.57 1.86 4.62
N GLY A 170 19.78 1.42 5.85
CA GLY A 170 20.18 2.25 7.00
C GLY A 170 19.80 1.60 8.34
N ASP A 171 19.98 2.34 9.44
CA ASP A 171 19.61 1.87 10.79
C ASP A 171 18.09 1.68 10.95
N ILE A 172 17.31 2.40 10.15
CA ILE A 172 15.86 2.21 9.95
C ILE A 172 15.67 1.69 8.52
N SER A 173 15.77 0.37 8.33
CA SER A 173 15.74 -0.27 7.01
C SER A 173 14.45 -1.05 6.74
N GLY A 174 14.16 -1.24 5.45
CA GLY A 174 13.03 -2.04 4.95
C GLY A 174 11.69 -1.31 4.99
N THR A 175 10.64 -2.02 4.59
CA THR A 175 9.30 -1.45 4.39
C THR A 175 8.50 -1.22 5.68
N LEU A 176 8.83 -1.90 6.77
CA LEU A 176 8.12 -1.76 8.05
C LEU A 176 8.04 -0.33 8.58
N PRO A 177 9.14 0.44 8.67
CA PRO A 177 9.08 1.86 9.07
C PRO A 177 8.12 2.69 8.22
N ILE A 178 8.08 2.45 6.91
CA ILE A 178 7.19 3.17 5.99
C ILE A 178 5.72 2.79 6.24
N LEU A 179 5.45 1.49 6.41
CA LEU A 179 4.11 1.01 6.75
C LEU A 179 3.63 1.57 8.09
N TYR A 180 4.52 1.70 9.07
CA TYR A 180 4.23 2.32 10.37
C TYR A 180 3.79 3.77 10.19
N VAL A 181 4.53 4.55 9.40
CA VAL A 181 4.16 5.94 9.10
C VAL A 181 2.79 6.00 8.45
N PHE A 182 2.53 5.19 7.42
CA PHE A 182 1.23 5.22 6.74
C PHE A 182 0.07 4.82 7.63
N LEU A 183 0.22 3.77 8.45
CA LEU A 183 -0.81 3.37 9.41
C LEU A 183 -1.11 4.52 10.39
N ALA A 184 -0.08 5.13 10.98
CA ALA A 184 -0.28 6.24 11.91
C ALA A 184 -0.93 7.46 11.24
N ARG A 185 -0.45 7.86 10.05
CA ARG A 185 -0.94 9.04 9.32
C ARG A 185 -2.34 8.84 8.71
N THR A 186 -2.80 7.59 8.58
CA THR A 186 -4.19 7.26 8.19
C THR A 186 -5.10 7.00 9.39
N GLY A 187 -4.67 7.40 10.59
CA GLY A 187 -5.48 7.31 11.81
C GLY A 187 -5.63 5.89 12.35
N LYS A 188 -4.74 4.96 11.97
CA LYS A 188 -4.72 3.60 12.48
C LYS A 188 -3.82 3.50 13.71
N THR A 189 -4.19 2.60 14.61
CA THR A 189 -3.41 2.26 15.80
C THR A 189 -2.84 0.86 15.65
N ILE A 190 -1.52 0.73 15.70
CA ILE A 190 -0.85 -0.58 15.64
C ILE A 190 -1.04 -1.31 16.97
N ARG A 191 -1.42 -2.58 16.91
CA ARG A 191 -1.63 -3.44 18.09
C ARG A 191 -0.50 -4.42 18.28
N ASP A 192 -0.09 -5.08 17.19
CA ASP A 192 0.96 -6.09 17.20
C ASP A 192 1.66 -6.15 15.85
N VAL A 193 2.94 -6.53 15.86
CA VAL A 193 3.74 -6.70 14.64
C VAL A 193 4.60 -7.95 14.77
N GLN A 194 4.43 -8.86 13.81
CA GLN A 194 5.15 -10.12 13.76
C GLN A 194 5.89 -10.23 12.43
N LEU A 195 7.19 -10.55 12.49
CA LEU A 195 7.90 -11.03 11.31
C LEU A 195 7.44 -12.47 11.03
N ILE A 196 7.09 -12.73 9.78
CA ILE A 196 6.56 -14.03 9.34
C ILE A 196 7.31 -14.53 8.11
N SER A 197 7.17 -15.81 7.82
CA SER A 197 7.53 -16.41 6.53
C SER A 197 6.36 -17.23 5.99
N LEU A 198 6.21 -17.29 4.68
CA LEU A 198 5.28 -18.19 4.01
C LEU A 198 6.06 -19.35 3.42
N ASP A 199 5.71 -20.58 3.77
CA ASP A 199 6.30 -21.78 3.17
C ASP A 199 5.84 -21.98 1.71
N ALA A 200 6.38 -23.00 1.03
CA ALA A 200 6.03 -23.32 -0.35
C ALA A 200 4.56 -23.74 -0.56
N ASN A 201 3.81 -24.05 0.50
CA ASN A 201 2.39 -24.38 0.47
C ASN A 201 1.49 -23.19 0.82
N GLY A 202 2.07 -22.06 1.24
CA GLY A 202 1.35 -20.87 1.67
C GLY A 202 0.98 -20.89 3.16
N GLY A 203 1.56 -21.80 3.95
CA GLY A 203 1.44 -21.80 5.41
C GLY A 203 2.23 -20.65 6.02
N VAL A 204 1.67 -20.02 7.07
CA VAL A 204 2.30 -18.90 7.78
C VAL A 204 3.12 -19.43 8.96
N HIS A 205 4.37 -19.01 9.05
CA HIS A 205 5.34 -19.38 10.08
C HIS A 205 5.86 -18.12 10.79
N GLY A 206 6.06 -18.19 12.09
CA GLY A 206 6.73 -17.12 12.84
C GLY A 206 8.21 -17.00 12.51
N ALA A 207 8.84 -15.88 12.88
CA ALA A 207 10.25 -15.60 12.56
C ALA A 207 11.27 -16.64 13.05
N ALA A 208 10.96 -17.36 14.13
CA ALA A 208 11.83 -18.39 14.71
C ALA A 208 11.65 -19.77 14.06
N GLU A 209 10.62 -19.95 13.25
CA GLU A 209 10.27 -21.24 12.64
C GLU A 209 10.97 -21.42 11.29
N ASN A 210 11.40 -22.65 10.99
CA ASN A 210 11.98 -22.98 9.69
C ASN A 210 10.86 -23.22 8.67
N ALA A 211 10.53 -22.21 7.87
CA ALA A 211 9.53 -22.30 6.81
C ALA A 211 9.99 -23.11 5.57
N GLY A 212 11.20 -23.66 5.60
CA GLY A 212 11.74 -24.50 4.53
C GLY A 212 12.27 -23.73 3.31
N PRO A 213 12.68 -24.45 2.25
CA PRO A 213 13.19 -23.84 1.04
C PRO A 213 12.09 -23.06 0.29
N ASN A 214 12.50 -22.04 -0.46
CA ASN A 214 11.62 -21.14 -1.23
C ASN A 214 10.61 -20.35 -0.39
N ALA A 215 10.78 -20.33 0.93
CA ALA A 215 9.96 -19.50 1.80
C ALA A 215 10.16 -18.01 1.50
N VAL A 216 9.06 -17.27 1.44
CA VAL A 216 9.09 -15.82 1.26
C VAL A 216 8.85 -15.13 2.60
N ARG A 217 9.60 -14.07 2.87
CA ARG A 217 9.54 -13.36 4.15
C ARG A 217 8.52 -12.24 4.11
N GLY A 218 7.97 -11.90 5.27
CA GLY A 218 6.98 -10.85 5.39
C GLY A 218 6.80 -10.37 6.82
N ALA A 219 5.80 -9.52 6.99
CA ALA A 219 5.33 -9.05 8.28
C ALA A 219 3.81 -9.08 8.33
N LEU A 220 3.28 -9.48 9.48
CA LEU A 220 1.89 -9.32 9.86
C LEU A 220 1.79 -8.16 10.85
N ILE A 221 1.05 -7.13 10.46
CA ILE A 221 0.69 -6.01 11.34
C ILE A 221 -0.79 -6.12 11.68
N THR A 222 -1.09 -6.28 12.96
CA THR A 222 -2.44 -6.17 13.50
C THR A 222 -2.68 -4.73 13.93
N PHE A 223 -3.76 -4.12 13.45
CA PHE A 223 -4.08 -2.71 13.71
C PHE A 223 -5.58 -2.49 13.88
N ALA A 224 -5.96 -1.33 14.37
CA ALA A 224 -7.36 -0.90 14.46
C ALA A 224 -7.54 0.50 13.87
N GLY A 225 -8.68 0.73 13.22
CA GLY A 225 -9.12 2.06 12.80
C GLY A 225 -9.86 2.80 13.92
N PRO A 226 -10.42 3.98 13.63
CA PRO A 226 -11.24 4.75 14.58
C PRO A 226 -12.49 4.00 15.08
N ASP A 227 -12.98 3.04 14.31
CA ASP A 227 -14.09 2.15 14.67
C ASP A 227 -13.70 1.06 15.69
N GLY A 228 -12.42 0.97 16.05
CA GLY A 228 -11.91 -0.02 17.00
C GLY A 228 -11.82 -1.45 16.44
N ALA A 229 -12.30 -1.70 15.23
CA ALA A 229 -12.30 -3.03 14.64
C ALA A 229 -10.87 -3.46 14.26
N GLU A 230 -10.50 -4.66 14.72
CA GLU A 230 -9.20 -5.25 14.41
C GLU A 230 -9.10 -5.61 12.93
N ARG A 231 -7.94 -5.30 12.33
CA ARG A 231 -7.60 -5.53 10.94
C ARG A 231 -6.19 -6.07 10.84
N LYS A 232 -5.91 -6.77 9.74
CA LYS A 232 -4.61 -7.38 9.46
C LYS A 232 -4.01 -6.82 8.19
N LEU A 233 -2.73 -6.47 8.23
CA LEU A 233 -1.92 -6.16 7.07
C LEU A 233 -0.79 -7.18 6.97
N TYR A 234 -0.86 -8.01 5.93
CA TYR A 234 0.24 -8.86 5.49
C TYR A 234 1.03 -8.10 4.43
N TYR A 235 2.29 -7.80 4.71
CA TYR A 235 3.25 -7.38 3.70
C TYR A 235 4.20 -8.55 3.45
N VAL A 236 4.29 -9.01 2.19
CA VAL A 236 5.13 -10.15 1.82
C VAL A 236 6.13 -9.73 0.74
N SER A 237 7.40 -9.91 1.04
CA SER A 237 8.52 -9.73 0.11
C SER A 237 8.56 -10.94 -0.84
N ALA A 238 7.89 -10.85 -1.98
CA ALA A 238 7.75 -11.90 -2.97
C ALA A 238 8.09 -11.42 -4.39
N ASP A 239 8.90 -12.20 -5.10
CA ASP A 239 9.03 -12.06 -6.55
C ASP A 239 7.83 -12.74 -7.24
N LEU A 240 7.06 -11.94 -7.96
CA LEU A 240 5.84 -12.36 -8.66
C LEU A 240 6.10 -12.83 -10.09
N SER A 241 7.36 -12.94 -10.52
CA SER A 241 7.73 -13.56 -11.80
C SER A 241 7.23 -15.01 -11.84
N ASN A 242 6.93 -15.52 -13.02
CA ASN A 242 6.37 -16.86 -13.21
C ASN A 242 7.21 -17.98 -12.58
N ALA A 243 8.53 -17.84 -12.57
CA ALA A 243 9.41 -18.82 -11.94
C ALA A 243 9.27 -18.80 -10.41
N SER A 244 9.40 -17.62 -9.80
CA SER A 244 9.33 -17.43 -8.36
C SER A 244 7.92 -17.63 -7.78
N ALA A 245 6.88 -17.18 -8.48
CA ALA A 245 5.49 -17.36 -8.09
C ALA A 245 5.05 -18.84 -8.11
N ARG A 246 5.68 -19.67 -8.96
CA ARG A 246 5.44 -21.13 -8.98
C ARG A 246 6.18 -21.84 -7.85
N ALA A 247 7.39 -21.39 -7.53
CA ALA A 247 8.23 -22.01 -6.50
C ALA A 247 7.81 -21.63 -5.07
N SER A 248 7.30 -20.41 -4.87
CA SER A 248 6.84 -19.91 -3.56
C SER A 248 5.39 -20.25 -3.26
N GLY A 249 4.99 -20.14 -1.99
CA GLY A 249 3.59 -20.32 -1.56
C GLY A 249 2.76 -19.04 -1.51
N PHE A 250 3.27 -17.90 -1.97
CA PHE A 250 2.58 -16.61 -1.81
C PHE A 250 1.18 -16.57 -2.45
N LEU A 251 1.04 -17.00 -3.71
CA LEU A 251 -0.27 -17.04 -4.36
C LEU A 251 -1.20 -18.10 -3.75
N LYS A 252 -0.64 -19.19 -3.19
CA LYS A 252 -1.43 -20.20 -2.46
C LYS A 252 -1.99 -19.63 -1.14
N PHE A 253 -1.17 -18.87 -0.41
CA PHE A 253 -1.61 -18.12 0.76
C PHE A 253 -2.74 -17.15 0.39
N CYS A 254 -2.56 -16.37 -0.68
CA CYS A 254 -3.59 -15.44 -1.15
C CYS A 254 -4.89 -16.17 -1.53
N SER A 255 -4.80 -17.35 -2.15
CA SER A 255 -5.98 -18.17 -2.48
C SER A 255 -6.78 -18.59 -1.25
N SER A 256 -6.15 -18.78 -0.09
CA SER A 256 -6.88 -19.10 1.15
C SER A 256 -7.73 -17.95 1.68
N LEU A 257 -7.46 -16.72 1.21
CA LEU A 257 -8.18 -15.50 1.55
C LEU A 257 -9.11 -15.00 0.43
N ALA A 258 -9.16 -15.73 -0.69
CA ALA A 258 -9.96 -15.40 -1.87
C ALA A 258 -11.43 -15.86 -1.71
N PRO A 259 -12.39 -15.23 -2.42
CA PRO A 259 -12.21 -14.09 -3.32
C PRO A 259 -12.04 -12.76 -2.57
N GLY A 260 -11.29 -11.83 -3.16
CA GLY A 260 -11.03 -10.50 -2.60
C GLY A 260 -11.16 -9.39 -3.64
N ASN A 261 -10.87 -8.15 -3.24
CA ASN A 261 -10.74 -7.04 -4.18
C ASN A 261 -9.27 -6.78 -4.48
N SER A 262 -8.94 -6.33 -5.69
CA SER A 262 -7.55 -6.11 -6.09
C SER A 262 -7.27 -4.67 -6.47
N LEU A 263 -6.06 -4.22 -6.15
CA LEU A 263 -5.48 -2.95 -6.59
C LEU A 263 -4.20 -3.21 -7.37
N LEU A 264 -4.01 -2.50 -8.47
CA LEU A 264 -2.79 -2.47 -9.26
C LEU A 264 -2.49 -1.01 -9.58
N LYS A 265 -1.31 -0.52 -9.22
CA LYS A 265 -1.00 0.90 -9.37
C LYS A 265 0.47 1.07 -9.67
N SER A 266 0.79 1.70 -10.79
CA SER A 266 2.19 1.89 -11.20
C SER A 266 2.97 0.56 -11.21
N ALA A 267 2.34 -0.52 -11.69
CA ALA A 267 2.83 -1.89 -11.67
C ALA A 267 3.89 -2.20 -12.75
N SER A 268 4.61 -1.17 -13.23
CA SER A 268 5.70 -1.26 -14.22
C SER A 268 5.35 -2.03 -15.49
N TYR A 269 4.06 -2.12 -15.85
CA TYR A 269 3.58 -2.86 -17.03
C TYR A 269 4.00 -4.34 -17.04
N LEU A 270 4.32 -4.91 -15.87
CA LEU A 270 4.92 -6.26 -15.77
C LEU A 270 3.99 -7.34 -16.34
N MET A 271 2.68 -7.20 -16.10
CA MET A 271 1.65 -8.14 -16.57
C MET A 271 1.28 -8.00 -18.05
N HIS A 272 1.87 -7.01 -18.75
CA HIS A 272 1.79 -6.93 -20.21
C HIS A 272 2.72 -7.95 -20.89
N GLY A 273 3.73 -8.44 -20.19
CA GLY A 273 4.68 -9.43 -20.69
C GLY A 273 4.32 -10.87 -20.30
N GLY A 274 5.05 -11.83 -20.89
CA GLY A 274 4.88 -13.27 -20.62
C GLY A 274 5.48 -13.75 -19.29
N ASN A 275 6.20 -12.90 -18.55
CA ASN A 275 6.91 -13.30 -17.32
C ASN A 275 6.06 -13.18 -16.05
N PHE A 276 4.86 -12.61 -16.10
CA PHE A 276 3.99 -12.36 -14.94
C PHE A 276 2.56 -12.85 -15.20
N THR A 277 2.40 -13.86 -16.03
CA THR A 277 1.09 -14.41 -16.38
C THR A 277 0.44 -15.14 -15.21
N LEU A 278 1.22 -15.81 -14.34
CA LEU A 278 0.65 -16.54 -13.20
C LEU A 278 -0.08 -15.62 -12.22
N VAL A 279 0.54 -14.50 -11.84
CA VAL A 279 -0.10 -13.51 -10.96
C VAL A 279 -1.27 -12.80 -11.66
N ARG A 280 -1.13 -12.47 -12.95
CA ARG A 280 -2.22 -11.86 -13.75
C ARG A 280 -3.45 -12.77 -13.80
N ASP A 281 -3.25 -14.03 -14.16
CA ASP A 281 -4.33 -14.99 -14.33
C ASP A 281 -4.96 -15.33 -12.96
N TRP A 282 -4.13 -15.42 -11.91
CA TRP A 282 -4.61 -15.55 -10.53
C TRP A 282 -5.52 -14.38 -10.11
N LEU A 283 -5.14 -13.13 -10.42
CA LEU A 283 -5.97 -11.95 -10.12
C LEU A 283 -7.31 -12.00 -10.87
N LEU A 284 -7.31 -12.37 -12.15
CA LEU A 284 -8.54 -12.49 -12.96
C LEU A 284 -9.47 -13.61 -12.43
N VAL A 285 -8.92 -14.65 -11.82
CA VAL A 285 -9.71 -15.73 -11.20
C VAL A 285 -10.25 -15.33 -9.83
N ASN A 286 -9.43 -14.72 -8.98
CA ASN A 286 -9.71 -14.58 -7.54
C ASN A 286 -10.24 -13.20 -7.11
N SER A 287 -10.29 -12.23 -8.03
CA SER A 287 -10.78 -10.88 -7.72
C SER A 287 -12.27 -10.71 -8.03
N ALA A 288 -12.99 -10.05 -7.12
CA ALA A 288 -14.34 -9.56 -7.36
C ALA A 288 -14.33 -8.20 -8.07
N THR A 289 -13.40 -7.32 -7.67
CA THR A 289 -13.08 -6.08 -8.40
C THR A 289 -11.58 -5.97 -8.62
N ILE A 290 -11.19 -5.32 -9.71
CA ILE A 290 -9.80 -4.91 -9.97
C ILE A 290 -9.83 -3.41 -10.28
N ILE A 291 -9.20 -2.62 -9.43
CA ILE A 291 -8.94 -1.19 -9.69
C ILE A 291 -7.50 -1.08 -10.21
N GLN A 292 -7.32 -0.44 -11.36
CA GLN A 292 -5.99 -0.27 -11.93
C GLN A 292 -5.80 1.01 -12.74
N ASP A 293 -4.54 1.49 -12.82
CA ASP A 293 -4.09 2.31 -13.93
C ASP A 293 -3.66 1.43 -15.13
N ASP A 294 -3.35 2.06 -16.26
CA ASP A 294 -2.95 1.42 -17.52
C ASP A 294 -1.71 0.50 -17.42
N SER A 295 -0.92 0.67 -16.35
CA SER A 295 0.21 -0.20 -16.03
C SER A 295 -0.16 -1.59 -15.50
N GLY A 296 -1.45 -1.83 -15.19
CA GLY A 296 -1.97 -3.10 -14.66
C GLY A 296 -2.13 -4.19 -15.72
N ILE A 297 -3.24 -4.94 -15.64
CA ILE A 297 -3.58 -6.02 -16.57
C ILE A 297 -4.04 -5.42 -17.90
N PRO A 298 -3.49 -5.84 -19.05
CA PRO A 298 -3.97 -5.38 -20.36
C PRO A 298 -5.46 -5.70 -20.56
N LEU A 299 -6.21 -4.80 -21.18
CA LEU A 299 -7.65 -4.96 -21.39
C LEU A 299 -7.98 -6.24 -22.17
N ALA A 300 -7.13 -6.61 -23.13
CA ALA A 300 -7.28 -7.82 -23.94
C ALA A 300 -7.19 -9.14 -23.14
N ASN A 301 -6.69 -9.12 -21.91
CA ASN A 301 -6.63 -10.30 -21.05
C ASN A 301 -7.90 -10.53 -20.23
N PHE A 302 -8.83 -9.58 -20.19
CA PHE A 302 -10.11 -9.78 -19.53
C PHE A 302 -11.11 -10.47 -20.46
N ASP A 303 -11.82 -11.49 -19.97
CA ASP A 303 -12.98 -12.04 -20.66
C ASP A 303 -14.16 -11.06 -20.51
N ALA A 304 -14.54 -10.39 -21.60
CA ALA A 304 -15.61 -9.39 -21.63
C ALA A 304 -17.00 -9.96 -21.22
N ARG A 305 -17.18 -11.28 -21.24
CA ARG A 305 -18.41 -11.93 -20.73
C ARG A 305 -18.43 -12.05 -19.21
N LYS A 306 -17.26 -11.98 -18.57
CA LYS A 306 -17.09 -12.14 -17.11
C LYS A 306 -16.80 -10.82 -16.40
N TRP A 307 -16.52 -9.75 -17.12
CA TRP A 307 -16.08 -8.48 -16.55
C TRP A 307 -16.83 -7.29 -17.16
N ARG A 308 -17.24 -6.35 -16.30
CA ARG A 308 -17.71 -5.03 -16.70
C ARG A 308 -16.65 -3.98 -16.38
N PHE A 309 -16.54 -2.99 -17.25
CA PHE A 309 -15.51 -1.97 -17.19
C PHE A 309 -16.14 -0.60 -16.98
N PHE A 310 -15.60 0.12 -16.00
CA PHE A 310 -15.98 1.49 -15.67
C PHE A 310 -14.72 2.36 -15.74
N PRO A 311 -14.50 3.06 -16.85
CA PRO A 311 -13.34 3.92 -17.04
C PRO A 311 -13.56 5.32 -16.45
N PHE A 312 -12.53 5.85 -15.77
CA PHE A 312 -12.52 7.17 -15.18
C PHE A 312 -11.22 7.92 -15.53
N GLY A 313 -11.35 9.20 -15.90
CA GLY A 313 -10.23 10.07 -16.23
C GLY A 313 -9.89 10.04 -17.72
N ARG A 314 -8.60 10.16 -18.04
CA ARG A 314 -8.11 10.28 -19.40
C ARG A 314 -6.92 9.36 -19.63
N TYR A 315 -6.95 8.61 -20.71
CA TYR A 315 -5.84 7.75 -21.10
C TYR A 315 -4.95 8.47 -22.13
N GLU A 316 -3.83 9.04 -21.66
CA GLU A 316 -2.78 9.65 -22.49
C GLU A 316 -1.74 8.64 -23.00
N GLY A 317 -1.86 7.39 -22.55
CA GLY A 317 -0.88 6.34 -22.80
C GLY A 317 0.31 6.33 -21.85
N PRO A 318 1.17 5.31 -22.00
CA PRO A 318 2.34 5.11 -21.15
C PRO A 318 3.28 6.31 -21.13
N ILE A 319 4.06 6.41 -20.05
CA ILE A 319 5.21 7.32 -19.99
C ILE A 319 6.36 6.80 -20.86
N ALA A 320 7.35 7.65 -21.14
CA ALA A 320 8.44 7.35 -22.08
C ALA A 320 9.29 6.14 -21.68
N GLU A 321 9.32 5.81 -20.39
CA GLU A 321 10.02 4.69 -19.78
C GLU A 321 9.39 3.34 -20.15
N PHE A 322 8.14 3.31 -20.60
CA PHE A 322 7.42 2.10 -20.98
C PHE A 322 6.95 2.16 -22.45
N PRO A 323 7.88 2.26 -23.41
CA PRO A 323 7.52 2.35 -24.82
C PRO A 323 6.82 1.07 -25.30
N GLY A 324 5.88 1.22 -26.24
CA GLY A 324 5.18 0.09 -26.85
C GLY A 324 4.10 -0.57 -25.97
N ARG A 325 3.74 0.05 -24.84
CA ARG A 325 2.65 -0.42 -23.96
C ARG A 325 1.30 0.23 -24.21
N TYR A 326 1.20 1.02 -25.28
CA TYR A 326 -0.05 1.67 -25.65
C TYR A 326 -1.10 0.64 -26.08
N GLN A 327 -2.33 0.78 -25.61
CA GLN A 327 -3.46 -0.11 -25.92
C GLN A 327 -4.57 0.67 -26.64
N ASP A 328 -4.80 0.39 -27.93
CA ASP A 328 -5.86 1.05 -28.72
C ASP A 328 -7.26 0.80 -28.15
N SER A 329 -7.53 -0.44 -27.71
CA SER A 329 -8.82 -0.80 -27.11
C SER A 329 -9.05 -0.12 -25.76
N TYR A 330 -7.97 0.13 -25.00
CA TYR A 330 -8.04 0.89 -23.75
C TYR A 330 -8.32 2.37 -24.04
N ALA A 331 -7.70 2.94 -25.07
CA ALA A 331 -8.01 4.30 -25.51
C ALA A 331 -9.49 4.46 -25.91
N ALA A 332 -10.01 3.53 -26.72
CA ALA A 332 -11.42 3.53 -27.13
C ALA A 332 -12.38 3.43 -25.92
N LEU A 333 -12.03 2.61 -24.92
CA LEU A 333 -12.81 2.51 -23.68
C LEU A 333 -12.88 3.86 -22.94
N PHE A 334 -11.80 4.66 -22.97
CA PHE A 334 -11.70 5.93 -22.26
C PHE A 334 -12.32 7.13 -22.99
N GLU A 335 -12.74 6.98 -24.25
CA GLU A 335 -13.50 8.04 -24.96
C GLU A 335 -14.81 8.40 -24.27
N ARG A 336 -15.36 7.47 -23.47
CA ARG A 336 -16.60 7.63 -22.70
C ARG A 336 -16.35 7.60 -21.19
N ALA A 337 -15.12 7.84 -20.76
CA ALA A 337 -14.77 7.83 -19.34
C ALA A 337 -15.48 8.93 -18.56
N GLN A 338 -15.86 8.62 -17.32
CA GLN A 338 -16.30 9.65 -16.39
C GLN A 338 -15.10 10.48 -15.94
N PRO A 339 -15.26 11.76 -15.55
CA PRO A 339 -14.16 12.56 -15.04
C PRO A 339 -13.51 11.94 -13.80
N LEU A 340 -12.20 12.14 -13.65
CA LEU A 340 -11.43 11.81 -12.45
C LEU A 340 -10.86 13.10 -11.88
N ASP A 341 -11.10 13.36 -10.59
CA ASP A 341 -10.73 14.61 -9.93
C ASP A 341 -9.53 14.47 -8.99
N PHE A 342 -8.88 13.30 -8.99
CA PHE A 342 -7.63 13.02 -8.32
C PHE A 342 -6.60 12.38 -9.26
N GLY A 343 -5.34 12.52 -8.89
CA GLY A 343 -4.21 11.93 -9.59
C GLY A 343 -3.91 10.49 -9.16
N ILE A 344 -3.53 9.62 -10.09
CA ILE A 344 -3.08 8.25 -9.80
C ILE A 344 -2.17 7.68 -10.89
N GLY A 345 -1.37 6.68 -10.54
CA GLY A 345 -0.54 5.93 -11.49
C GLY A 345 0.66 6.73 -11.98
N TYR A 346 1.28 6.29 -13.07
CA TYR A 346 2.43 7.02 -13.64
C TYR A 346 2.06 8.40 -14.20
N ARG A 347 0.84 8.54 -14.73
CA ARG A 347 0.26 9.81 -15.19
C ARG A 347 -0.48 10.53 -14.05
N TRP A 348 0.18 10.70 -12.92
CA TRP A 348 -0.40 11.14 -11.63
C TRP A 348 -1.03 12.54 -11.61
N ARG A 349 -0.95 13.33 -12.68
CA ARG A 349 -1.63 14.63 -12.73
C ARG A 349 -3.13 14.40 -12.95
N THR A 350 -3.98 15.06 -12.16
CA THR A 350 -5.44 14.85 -12.14
C THR A 350 -6.11 14.77 -13.52
N HIS A 351 -5.66 15.54 -14.51
CA HIS A 351 -6.27 15.57 -15.85
C HIS A 351 -5.56 14.69 -16.89
N GLU A 352 -4.53 13.96 -16.47
CA GLU A 352 -3.78 13.00 -17.30
C GLU A 352 -3.93 11.56 -16.77
N SER A 353 -4.49 11.39 -15.58
CA SER A 353 -4.66 10.10 -14.91
C SER A 353 -5.79 9.29 -15.51
N ASN A 354 -5.59 7.97 -15.55
CA ASN A 354 -6.60 6.99 -15.91
C ASN A 354 -6.82 6.03 -14.74
N LEU A 355 -8.07 5.62 -14.52
CA LEU A 355 -8.45 4.63 -13.54
C LEU A 355 -9.52 3.73 -14.15
N LEU A 356 -9.26 2.42 -14.17
CA LEU A 356 -10.22 1.42 -14.61
C LEU A 356 -10.71 0.62 -13.41
N LEU A 357 -12.00 0.72 -13.11
CA LEU A 357 -12.69 -0.22 -12.24
C LEU A 357 -13.24 -1.36 -13.09
N SER A 358 -12.72 -2.56 -12.87
CA SER A 358 -13.23 -3.79 -13.48
C SER A 358 -14.02 -4.56 -12.42
N VAL A 359 -15.29 -4.87 -12.70
CA VAL A 359 -16.18 -5.61 -11.79
C VAL A 359 -16.52 -6.96 -12.41
N LYS A 360 -16.27 -8.03 -11.65
CA LYS A 360 -16.59 -9.38 -12.09
C LYS A 360 -18.10 -9.61 -12.06
N ILE A 361 -18.65 -10.06 -13.17
CA ILE A 361 -20.06 -10.43 -13.28
C ILE A 361 -20.19 -11.84 -12.69
N ALA A 362 -21.12 -12.02 -11.74
CA ALA A 362 -21.50 -13.36 -11.33
C ALA A 362 -22.07 -14.08 -12.55
N GLY A 363 -21.46 -15.20 -12.95
CA GLY A 363 -22.00 -16.01 -14.03
C GLY A 363 -23.36 -16.53 -13.60
N ASN A 364 -24.42 -16.14 -14.31
CA ASN A 364 -25.56 -17.03 -14.44
C ASN A 364 -25.07 -18.13 -15.40
N ASP A 365 -24.94 -19.35 -14.93
CA ASP A 365 -24.90 -20.54 -15.79
C ASP A 365 -26.29 -20.71 -16.44
N THR A 366 -26.67 -19.78 -17.29
CA THR A 366 -27.77 -19.93 -18.23
C THR A 366 -27.16 -19.87 -19.61
N GLU A 367 -27.12 -21.03 -20.25
CA GLU A 367 -26.73 -21.20 -21.65
C GLU A 367 -27.39 -20.13 -22.54
N PRO A 368 -26.68 -19.62 -23.56
CA PRO A 368 -27.28 -18.73 -24.51
C PRO A 368 -28.30 -19.52 -25.34
N VAL A 369 -29.59 -19.31 -25.06
CA VAL A 369 -30.65 -19.58 -26.03
C VAL A 369 -30.35 -18.74 -27.26
N VAL A 370 -30.00 -19.45 -28.33
CA VAL A 370 -29.80 -18.92 -29.66
C VAL A 370 -31.10 -18.27 -30.13
N THR A 371 -31.04 -17.03 -30.59
CA THR A 371 -32.02 -16.53 -31.56
C THR A 371 -31.26 -15.73 -32.61
N PHE A 372 -31.21 -16.30 -33.81
CA PHE A 372 -30.65 -15.69 -35.00
C PHE A 372 -31.57 -14.56 -35.48
N THR A 373 -31.00 -13.38 -35.72
CA THR A 373 -31.49 -12.49 -36.78
C THR A 373 -30.34 -11.68 -37.36
N GLU A 374 -29.97 -12.01 -38.59
CA GLU A 374 -29.04 -11.26 -39.43
C GLU A 374 -29.79 -10.08 -40.09
N PRO A 375 -29.14 -8.93 -40.33
CA PRO A 375 -29.02 -8.53 -41.73
C PRO A 375 -27.68 -7.86 -42.11
N ALA A 376 -27.19 -8.30 -43.28
CA ALA A 376 -26.48 -7.58 -44.35
C ALA A 376 -25.25 -6.70 -44.03
N GLN A 377 -24.09 -7.17 -44.50
CA GLN A 377 -22.87 -6.41 -44.67
C GLN A 377 -22.99 -5.30 -45.73
N VAL A 378 -22.67 -4.06 -45.34
CA VAL A 378 -22.19 -3.01 -46.28
C VAL A 378 -21.03 -2.27 -45.61
N SER A 379 -19.84 -2.35 -46.18
CA SER A 379 -18.64 -1.64 -45.71
C SER A 379 -18.61 -0.20 -46.23
N PRO A 380 -18.41 0.84 -45.38
CA PRO A 380 -18.16 2.20 -45.85
C PRO A 380 -16.66 2.45 -46.17
N PRO A 381 -16.34 3.41 -47.06
CA PRO A 381 -14.97 3.69 -47.48
C PRO A 381 -14.15 4.44 -46.40
N ARG A 382 -12.84 4.16 -46.38
CA ARG A 382 -11.84 4.76 -45.47
C ARG A 382 -11.78 6.30 -45.60
N PRO A 383 -11.80 7.07 -44.49
CA PRO A 383 -11.50 8.50 -44.53
C PRO A 383 -9.99 8.78 -44.68
N LYS A 384 -9.67 9.83 -45.45
CA LYS A 384 -8.30 10.34 -45.65
C LYS A 384 -7.78 11.04 -44.39
N ARG A 385 -6.51 10.80 -44.07
CA ARG A 385 -5.78 11.29 -42.89
C ARG A 385 -5.42 12.79 -43.03
N PRO A 386 -5.67 13.66 -42.04
CA PRO A 386 -5.22 15.05 -42.09
C PRO A 386 -3.71 15.19 -41.81
N PRO A 387 -3.07 16.33 -42.19
CA PRO A 387 -1.63 16.54 -42.06
C PRO A 387 -1.19 16.69 -40.59
N ARG A 388 0.05 16.29 -40.31
CA ARG A 388 0.68 16.30 -38.99
C ARG A 388 1.08 17.73 -38.59
N PRO A 389 0.73 18.22 -37.38
CA PRO A 389 1.27 19.48 -36.88
C PRO A 389 2.74 19.36 -36.47
N GLU A 390 3.48 20.47 -36.59
CA GLU A 390 4.91 20.58 -36.29
C GLU A 390 5.24 20.26 -34.81
N PRO A 391 6.43 19.69 -34.52
CA PRO A 391 6.84 19.37 -33.17
C PRO A 391 7.23 20.63 -32.37
N TYR A 392 6.71 20.73 -31.14
CA TYR A 392 7.20 21.68 -30.15
C TYR A 392 8.66 21.38 -29.75
N PRO A 393 9.47 22.41 -29.45
CA PRO A 393 10.85 22.23 -29.02
C PRO A 393 10.92 21.52 -27.65
N PRO A 394 11.90 20.63 -27.44
CA PRO A 394 12.05 19.89 -26.20
C PRO A 394 12.48 20.80 -25.04
N PRO A 395 11.98 20.60 -23.81
CA PRO A 395 12.52 21.25 -22.63
C PRO A 395 13.95 20.75 -22.33
N ALA A 396 14.75 21.64 -21.72
CA ALA A 396 16.18 21.46 -21.50
C ALA A 396 16.53 20.18 -20.71
N PRO A 397 17.65 19.52 -21.04
CA PRO A 397 18.06 18.27 -20.41
C PRO A 397 18.53 18.49 -18.96
N MET A 398 17.90 17.77 -18.02
CA MET A 398 18.46 17.54 -16.69
C MET A 398 19.60 16.50 -16.79
N PRO A 399 20.75 16.66 -16.10
CA PRO A 399 21.91 15.81 -16.34
C PRO A 399 21.68 14.35 -15.96
N PHE A 400 21.92 13.48 -16.94
CA PHE A 400 21.73 12.04 -16.99
C PHE A 400 23.00 11.29 -16.58
N TRP A 401 23.03 10.56 -15.46
CA TRP A 401 24.10 9.57 -15.19
C TRP A 401 23.70 8.44 -14.22
N PHE A 402 22.51 7.84 -14.31
CA PHE A 402 22.14 6.82 -13.29
C PHE A 402 21.23 5.70 -13.78
N TRP A 403 21.64 4.83 -14.70
CA TRP A 403 21.02 3.50 -14.91
C TRP A 403 22.03 2.47 -15.48
N ARG A 404 22.85 1.90 -14.58
CA ARG A 404 23.27 0.49 -14.63
C ARG A 404 22.85 -0.17 -13.33
#